data_AF-A0A0B6XD10-F1
#
_entry.id   AF-A0A0B6XD10-F1
#
_cell.length_a   1.000
_cell.length_b   1.000
_cell.length_c   1.000
_cell.angle_alpha   90.00
_cell.angle_beta   90.00
_cell.angle_gamma   90.00
#
_symmetry.space_group_name_H-M   'P 1'
#
loop_
_entity.id
_entity.type
_entity.pdbx_description
1 polymer ?
#
loop_
_entity_poly.entity_id
_entity_poly.type
_entity_poly.pdbx_seq_one_letter_code
_entity_poly.pdbx_strand_id
1 'polypeptide(L)' 'MRYDIVRFKLLSHMLLMQHSGIALSDTVLCDDEMIKNFIEEGISPVDAINQIGISIKTSEVSISY' A
#
# COMPACT_ATOMS: atom_id res chain seq x y z
N MET A 1 -0.80 2.79 16.70
CA MET A 1 0.45 2.81 15.90
C MET A 1 0.90 1.45 15.42
N ARG A 2 1.38 0.53 16.28
CA ARG A 2 1.91 -0.76 15.77
C ARG A 2 0.88 -1.57 14.98
N TYR A 3 -0.37 -1.58 15.44
CA TYR A 3 -1.49 -2.23 14.76
C TYR A 3 -1.79 -1.58 13.40
N ASP A 4 -1.80 -0.25 13.34
CA ASP A 4 -2.07 0.52 12.12
C ASP A 4 -0.97 0.29 11.07
N ILE A 5 0.30 0.24 11.50
CA ILE A 5 1.45 -0.08 10.64
C ILE A 5 1.31 -1.48 10.05
N VAL A 6 0.99 -2.49 10.86
CA VAL A 6 0.80 -3.87 10.39
C VAL A 6 -0.37 -3.95 9.40
N ARG A 7 -1.49 -3.29 9.71
CA ARG A 7 -2.67 -3.27 8.84
C ARG A 7 -2.39 -2.59 7.51
N PHE A 8 -1.70 -1.45 7.54
CA PHE A 8 -1.30 -0.72 6.34
C PHE A 8 -0.36 -1.56 5.47
N LYS A 9 0.66 -2.19 6.07
CA LYS A 9 1.58 -3.10 5.37
C LYS A 9 0.84 -4.24 4.69
N LEU A 10 -0.10 -4.87 5.39
CA LEU A 10 -0.89 -5.98 4.85
C LEU A 10 -1.74 -5.55 3.64
N LEU A 11 -2.48 -4.44 3.77
CA LEU A 11 -3.30 -3.91 2.68
C LEU A 11 -2.45 -3.51 1.47
N SER A 12 -1.32 -2.83 1.72
CA SER A 12 -0.40 -2.42 0.67
C SER A 12 0.20 -3.64 -0.06
N HIS A 13 0.57 -4.67 0.69
CA HIS A 13 1.06 -5.93 0.12
C HIS A 13 0.01 -6.60 -0.77
N MET A 14 -1.24 -6.69 -0.30
CA MET A 14 -2.34 -7.26 -1.09
C MET A 14 -2.56 -6.50 -2.40
N LEU A 15 -2.56 -5.16 -2.35
CA LEU A 15 -2.72 -4.32 -3.52
C LEU A 15 -1.56 -4.48 -4.52
N LEU A 16 -0.32 -4.37 -4.05
CA LEU A 16 0.86 -4.49 -4.91
C LEU A 16 0.97 -5.88 -5.57
N MET A 17 0.69 -6.93 -4.81
CA MET A 17 0.73 -8.29 -5.33
C MET A 17 -0.38 -8.52 -6.36
N GLN A 18 -1.60 -8.05 -6.08
CA GLN A 18 -2.75 -8.24 -6.98
C GLN A 18 -2.62 -7.42 -8.28
N HIS A 19 -2.07 -6.21 -8.22
CA HIS A 19 -2.03 -5.30 -9.37
C HIS A 19 -0.74 -5.32 -10.15
N SER A 20 0.38 -5.70 -9.53
CA SER A 20 1.71 -5.58 -10.14
C SER A 20 2.60 -6.80 -9.92
N GLY A 21 2.14 -7.78 -9.12
CA GLY A 21 2.96 -8.93 -8.74
C GLY A 21 4.20 -8.54 -7.90
N ILE A 22 4.19 -7.35 -7.30
CA ILE A 22 5.30 -6.78 -6.55
C ILE A 22 5.08 -7.04 -5.06
N ALA A 23 6.13 -7.41 -4.33
CA ALA A 23 6.06 -7.50 -2.88
C ALA A 23 6.35 -6.15 -2.22
N LEU A 24 5.77 -5.90 -1.05
CA LEU A 24 6.03 -4.68 -0.28
C LEU A 24 7.53 -4.43 -0.04
N SER A 25 8.31 -5.50 0.14
CA SER A 25 9.77 -5.45 0.32
C SER A 25 10.52 -4.80 -0.84
N ASP A 26 9.92 -4.79 -2.02
CA ASP A 26 10.52 -4.26 -3.25
C ASP A 26 10.17 -2.78 -3.43
N THR A 27 9.41 -2.19 -2.51
CA THR A 27 8.91 -0.81 -2.57
C THR A 27 9.47 0.04 -1.43
N VAL A 28 9.40 1.36 -1.61
CA VAL A 28 9.76 2.33 -0.57
C VAL A 28 8.84 2.26 0.67
N LEU A 29 7.68 1.61 0.57
CA LEU A 29 6.79 1.32 1.71
C LEU A 29 7.29 0.18 2.58
N CYS A 30 8.42 -0.48 2.29
CA CYS A 30 8.96 -1.46 3.23
C CYS A 30 9.42 -0.80 4.54
N ASP A 31 9.81 0.48 4.48
CA ASP A 31 10.33 1.24 5.61
C ASP A 31 9.22 1.61 6.61
N ASP A 32 9.46 1.26 7.88
CA ASP A 32 8.55 1.56 8.99
C ASP A 32 8.38 3.07 9.20
N GLU A 33 9.41 3.89 8.94
CA GLU A 33 9.34 5.34 9.11
C GLU A 33 8.45 5.98 8.03
N MET A 34 8.61 5.58 6.76
CA MET A 34 7.72 6.05 5.69
C MET A 34 6.26 5.65 5.95
N ILE A 35 6.00 4.40 6.32
CA ILE A 35 4.62 3.96 6.60
C ILE A 35 4.04 4.71 7.78
N LYS A 36 4.83 4.94 8.82
CA LYS A 36 4.40 5.73 9.97
C LYS A 36 4.01 7.13 9.55
N ASN A 37 4.79 7.78 8.69
CA ASN A 37 4.46 9.10 8.14
C ASN A 37 3.17 9.05 7.33
N PHE A 38 2.99 8.08 6.43
CA PHE A 38 1.74 7.94 5.67
C PHE A 38 0.51 7.71 6.56
N ILE A 39 0.65 6.95 7.64
CA ILE A 39 -0.44 6.74 8.62
C ILE A 39 -0.73 8.03 9.39
N GLU A 40 0.30 8.75 9.83
CA GLU A 40 0.16 10.02 10.55
C GLU A 40 -0.47 11.11 9.66
N GLU A 41 -0.13 11.12 8.37
CA GLU A 41 -0.74 11.96 7.34
C GLU A 41 -2.15 11.50 6.94
N GLY A 42 -2.59 10.32 7.39
CA GLY A 42 -3.91 9.76 7.09
C GLY A 42 -4.07 9.30 5.64
N ILE A 43 -2.97 9.02 4.95
CA ILE A 43 -2.94 8.60 3.55
C ILE A 43 -3.38 7.13 3.44
N SER A 44 -4.24 6.84 2.46
CA SER A 44 -4.69 5.47 2.23
C SER A 44 -3.59 4.62 1.56
N PRO A 45 -3.53 3.29 1.81
CA PRO A 45 -2.59 2.40 1.13
C PRO A 45 -2.60 2.53 -0.40
N VAL A 46 -3.78 2.73 -0.99
CA VAL A 46 -3.94 2.88 -2.45
C VAL A 46 -3.28 4.16 -2.93
N ASP A 47 -3.52 5.27 -2.25
CA ASP A 47 -2.95 6.57 -2.61
C ASP A 47 -1.43 6.59 -2.40
N ALA A 48 -0.95 5.98 -1.33
CA ALA A 48 0.48 5.81 -1.08
C ALA A 48 1.16 5.03 -2.22
N ILE A 49 0.53 3.94 -2.69
CA ILE A 49 1.07 3.17 -3.82
C ILE A 49 1.02 3.97 -5.13
N ASN A 50 -0.06 4.72 -5.37
CA ASN A 50 -0.15 5.59 -6.54
C ASN A 50 0.94 6.68 -6.55
N GLN A 51 1.29 7.24 -5.40
CA GLN A 51 2.39 8.23 -5.28
C GLN A 51 3.76 7.64 -5.61
N ILE A 52 3.96 6.34 -5.39
CA ILE A 52 5.22 5.64 -5.73
C ILE A 52 5.37 5.45 -7.25
N GLY A 53 4.34 5.79 -8.04
CA GLY A 53 4.35 5.66 -9.49
C GLY A 53 3.95 4.26 -9.97
N ILE A 54 3.48 3.41 -9.06
CA ILE A 54 2.83 2.15 -9.43
C ILE A 54 1.40 2.52 -9.80
N SER A 55 1.15 2.68 -11.10
CA SER A 55 -0.18 2.99 -11.63
C SER A 55 -1.12 1.81 -11.35
N ILE A 56 -1.74 1.80 -10.17
CA ILE A 56 -2.84 0.89 -9.88
C ILE A 56 -4.02 1.36 -10.73
N LYS A 57 -4.30 0.67 -11.84
CA LYS A 57 -5.57 0.85 -12.56
C LYS A 57 -6.69 0.31 -11.67
N THR A 58 -7.28 1.20 -10.88
CA THR A 58 -8.45 0.94 -10.04
C THR A 58 -9.65 0.44 -10.83
N SER A 59 -9.69 0.67 -12.14
CA SER A 59 -10.71 0.20 -13.07
C SER A 59 -10.69 -1.30 -13.39
N GLU A 60 -9.65 -2.05 -13.01
CA GLU A 60 -9.55 -3.49 -13.27
C GLU A 60 -9.78 -4.37 -12.02
N VAL A 61 -9.95 -3.78 -10.84
CA VAL A 61 -10.18 -4.53 -9.60
C VAL A 61 -11.63 -4.44 -9.16
N SER A 62 -12.41 -5.36 -9.70
CA SER A 62 -13.70 -5.77 -9.16
C SER A 62 -13.46 -6.60 -7.91
N ILE A 63 -13.52 -5.96 -6.74
CA ILE A 63 -13.56 -6.68 -5.47
C ILE A 63 -14.99 -7.21 -5.31
N SER A 64 -15.23 -8.50 -5.54
CA SER A 64 -16.50 -9.13 -5.17
C SER A 64 -16.48 -9.43 -3.67
N TYR A 65 -17.48 -8.88 -2.96
CA TYR A 65 -17.75 -9.18 -1.55
C TYR A 65 -18.16 -10.63 -1.32
#